data_AF-A0A645HIV4-F1
#
_entry.id   AF-A0A645HIV4-F1
#
_cell.length_a   1.000
_cell.length_b   1.000
_cell.length_c   1.000
_cell.angle_alpha   90.00
_cell.angle_beta   90.00
_cell.angle_gamma   90.00
#
_symmetry.space_group_name_H-M   'P 1'
#
loop_
_entity.id
_entity.type
_entity.pdbx_description
1 polymer ?
#
loop_
_entity_poly.entity_id
_entity_poly.type
_entity_poly.pdbx_seq_one_letter_code
_entity_poly.pdbx_strand_id
1 'polypeptide(L)'
;MVDGVAMGELEGSIMKERRELAEDGLIVVSVVADVNYNLLSEPCIESRGFLHMEDASSLHKDLLSSVKKVFEHFAKKNKVIDQDTIALRVKSRVRETIRRRYEHSRPMILPIITIVEETLHNEH
;
A
#
# COMPACT_ATOMS: atom_id res chain seq x y z
N MET A 1 -8.04 5.39 43.34
CA MET A 1 -8.75 5.83 42.12
C MET A 1 -7.74 5.81 40.99
N VAL A 2 -7.90 4.88 40.06
CA VAL A 2 -7.11 4.78 38.83
C VAL A 2 -8.11 4.97 37.69
N ASP A 3 -7.87 5.97 36.85
CA ASP A 3 -8.78 6.46 35.83
C ASP A 3 -9.17 5.37 34.82
N GLY A 4 -10.46 5.02 34.82
CA GLY A 4 -11.10 4.11 33.85
C GLY A 4 -11.45 4.76 32.51
N VAL A 5 -10.97 5.97 32.24
CA VAL A 5 -11.26 6.71 31.00
C VAL A 5 -10.44 6.17 29.81
N ALA A 6 -9.22 5.68 30.06
CA ALA A 6 -8.33 5.20 29.01
C ALA A 6 -8.76 3.83 28.41
N MET A 7 -9.42 2.96 29.17
CA MET A 7 -9.83 1.63 28.68
C MET A 7 -10.93 1.71 27.62
N GLY A 8 -11.86 2.67 27.71
CA GLY A 8 -12.98 2.78 26.76
C GLY A 8 -12.60 3.33 25.38
N GLU A 9 -11.62 4.23 25.30
CA GLU A 9 -11.21 4.88 24.04
C GLU A 9 -10.37 3.94 23.14
N LEU A 10 -9.53 3.09 23.76
CA LEU A 10 -8.74 2.06 23.08
C LEU A 10 -9.61 0.93 22.52
N GLU A 11 -10.61 0.48 23.30
CA GLU A 11 -11.53 -0.59 22.90
C GLU A 11 -12.42 -0.17 21.71
N GLY A 12 -12.87 1.09 21.70
CA GLY A 12 -13.63 1.66 20.59
C GLY A 12 -12.83 1.77 19.28
N SER A 13 -11.54 2.11 19.36
CA SER A 13 -10.65 2.25 18.18
C SER A 13 -10.39 0.90 17.51
N ILE A 14 -10.11 -0.14 18.31
CA ILE A 14 -9.90 -1.51 17.81
C ILE A 14 -11.19 -2.05 17.18
N MET A 15 -12.35 -1.82 17.80
CA MET A 15 -13.64 -2.25 17.26
C MET A 15 -14.01 -1.52 15.97
N LYS A 16 -13.66 -0.24 15.84
CA LYS A 16 -13.82 0.53 14.60
C LYS A 16 -12.94 -0.01 13.47
N GLU A 17 -11.65 -0.26 13.74
CA GLU A 17 -10.74 -0.85 12.76
C GLU A 17 -11.25 -2.21 12.26
N ARG A 18 -11.73 -3.07 13.17
CA ARG A 18 -12.31 -4.37 12.81
C ARG A 18 -13.55 -4.23 11.93
N ARG A 19 -14.40 -3.24 12.19
CA ARG A 19 -15.61 -2.99 11.39
C ARG A 19 -15.27 -2.47 9.98
N GLU A 20 -14.36 -1.50 9.88
CA GLU A 20 -13.88 -0.99 8.59
C GLU A 20 -13.22 -2.11 7.75
N LEU A 21 -12.45 -3.00 8.39
CA LEU A 21 -11.86 -4.17 7.72
C LEU A 21 -12.92 -5.18 7.22
N ALA A 22 -14.02 -5.34 7.93
CA ALA A 22 -15.09 -6.28 7.59
C ALA A 22 -16.02 -5.75 6.48
N GLU A 23 -16.22 -4.44 6.38
CA GLU A 23 -17.14 -3.81 5.43
C GLU A 23 -16.46 -3.37 4.11
N ASP A 24 -15.24 -2.81 4.15
CA ASP A 24 -14.58 -2.21 2.99
C ASP A 24 -13.47 -3.07 2.35
N GLY A 25 -13.03 -4.12 3.04
CA GLY A 25 -11.95 -5.02 2.59
C GLY A 25 -10.53 -4.43 2.72
N LEU A 26 -9.54 -5.26 2.41
CA LEU A 26 -8.11 -4.98 2.56
C LEU A 26 -7.40 -5.13 1.21
N ILE A 27 -6.51 -4.19 0.91
CA ILE A 27 -5.56 -4.28 -0.19
C ILE A 27 -4.15 -4.17 0.36
N VAL A 28 -3.33 -5.18 0.06
CA VAL A 28 -1.91 -5.20 0.37
C VAL A 28 -1.13 -4.93 -0.92
N VAL A 29 -0.22 -3.96 -0.88
CA VAL A 29 0.64 -3.60 -2.01
C VAL A 29 2.07 -3.82 -1.58
N SER A 30 2.73 -4.82 -2.14
CA SER A 30 4.13 -5.12 -1.86
C SER A 30 5.01 -4.70 -3.03
N VAL A 31 6.12 -4.03 -2.71
CA VAL A 31 7.09 -3.55 -3.70
C VAL A 31 8.50 -3.83 -3.22
N VAL A 32 9.32 -4.37 -4.11
CA VAL A 32 10.76 -4.55 -3.91
C VAL A 32 11.49 -3.68 -4.93
N ALA A 33 12.35 -2.79 -4.46
CA ALA A 33 13.12 -1.89 -5.31
C ALA A 33 14.57 -1.74 -4.81
N ASP A 34 15.46 -1.28 -5.68
CA ASP A 34 16.83 -0.90 -5.30
C ASP A 34 16.86 0.51 -4.67
N VAL A 35 18.05 0.94 -4.24
CA VAL A 35 18.30 2.29 -3.70
C VAL A 35 18.05 3.43 -4.70
N ASN A 36 17.99 3.13 -5.99
CA ASN A 36 17.65 4.07 -7.06
C ASN A 36 16.15 4.06 -7.39
N TYR A 37 15.35 3.31 -6.62
CA TYR A 37 13.91 3.09 -6.82
C TYR A 37 13.56 2.34 -8.12
N ASN A 38 14.53 1.64 -8.72
CA ASN A 38 14.24 0.69 -9.79
C ASN A 38 13.55 -0.53 -9.17
N LEU A 39 12.44 -0.93 -9.77
CA LEU A 39 11.71 -2.12 -9.33
C LEU A 39 12.53 -3.37 -9.64
N LEU A 40 12.86 -4.15 -8.60
CA LEU A 40 13.58 -5.41 -8.74
C LEU A 40 12.64 -6.56 -9.12
N SER A 41 11.35 -6.41 -8.83
CA SER A 41 10.29 -7.32 -9.23
C SER A 41 9.02 -6.56 -9.60
N GLU A 42 8.06 -7.24 -10.23
CA GLU A 42 6.73 -6.66 -10.40
C GLU A 42 6.09 -6.41 -9.02
N PRO A 43 5.46 -5.24 -8.78
CA PRO A 43 4.68 -5.01 -7.57
C PRO A 43 3.59 -6.08 -7.43
N CYS A 44 3.40 -6.62 -6.24
CA CYS A 44 2.35 -7.60 -5.99
C CYS A 44 1.20 -6.93 -5.23
N ILE A 45 -0.02 -7.10 -5.75
CA ILE A 45 -1.25 -6.49 -5.21
C ILE A 45 -2.24 -7.60 -4.87
N GLU A 46 -2.48 -7.75 -3.58
CA GLU A 46 -3.41 -8.75 -3.03
C GLU A 46 -4.62 -8.05 -2.44
N SER A 47 -5.82 -8.56 -2.72
CA SER A 47 -7.06 -7.99 -2.21
C SER A 47 -7.90 -9.04 -1.51
N ARG A 48 -8.42 -8.71 -0.32
CA ARG A 48 -9.37 -9.54 0.43
C ARG A 48 -10.63 -8.75 0.73
N GLY A 49 -11.81 -9.33 0.45
CA GLY A 49 -13.11 -8.70 0.71
C GLY A 49 -13.51 -7.56 -0.24
N PHE A 50 -12.57 -6.97 -0.99
CA PHE A 50 -12.81 -5.78 -1.82
C PHE A 50 -13.08 -6.08 -3.31
N LEU A 51 -12.61 -7.21 -3.85
CA LEU A 51 -12.69 -7.52 -5.29
C LEU A 51 -13.59 -8.75 -5.53
N HIS A 52 -14.87 -8.50 -5.78
CA HIS A 52 -15.82 -9.49 -6.32
C HIS A 52 -16.07 -9.18 -7.80
N MET A 53 -15.69 -10.12 -8.67
CA MET A 53 -16.11 -10.29 -10.08
C MET A 53 -15.51 -9.37 -11.18
N GLU A 54 -15.57 -9.92 -12.40
CA GLU A 54 -15.30 -9.48 -13.80
C GLU A 54 -14.35 -8.29 -14.08
N ASP A 55 -14.49 -7.15 -13.41
CA ASP A 55 -13.64 -5.97 -13.56
C ASP A 55 -12.31 -6.04 -12.79
N ALA A 56 -12.13 -7.08 -11.97
CA ALA A 56 -10.98 -7.23 -11.11
C ALA A 56 -9.63 -7.18 -11.85
N SER A 57 -9.57 -7.77 -13.05
CA SER A 57 -8.32 -7.81 -13.84
C SER A 57 -7.94 -6.44 -14.39
N SER A 58 -8.91 -5.65 -14.84
CA SER A 58 -8.67 -4.31 -15.38
C SER A 58 -8.23 -3.35 -14.27
N LEU A 59 -8.92 -3.39 -13.12
CA LEU A 59 -8.54 -2.63 -11.94
C LEU A 59 -7.14 -3.01 -11.47
N HIS A 60 -6.83 -4.31 -11.40
CA HIS A 60 -5.52 -4.77 -10.97
C HIS A 60 -4.40 -4.20 -11.86
N LYS A 61 -4.58 -4.20 -13.19
CA LYS A 61 -3.62 -3.59 -14.14
C LYS A 61 -3.47 -2.08 -13.92
N ASP A 62 -4.56 -1.36 -13.69
CA ASP A 62 -4.52 0.06 -13.40
C ASP A 62 -3.77 0.35 -12.09
N LEU A 63 -4.00 -0.47 -11.05
CA LEU A 63 -3.29 -0.36 -9.78
C LEU A 63 -1.80 -0.62 -9.94
N LEU A 64 -1.41 -1.71 -10.62
CA LEU A 64 -0.01 -2.00 -10.94
C LEU A 64 0.65 -0.84 -11.69
N SER A 65 0.00 -0.33 -12.75
CA SER A 65 0.50 0.82 -13.51
C SER A 65 0.66 2.05 -12.62
N SER A 66 -0.30 2.28 -11.72
CA SER A 66 -0.28 3.43 -10.81
C SER A 66 0.89 3.38 -9.83
N VAL A 67 1.22 2.19 -9.31
CA VAL A 67 2.35 1.97 -8.40
C VAL A 67 3.67 2.10 -9.15
N LYS A 68 3.80 1.48 -10.34
CA LYS A 68 5.01 1.61 -11.19
C LYS A 68 5.35 3.07 -11.48
N LYS A 69 4.35 3.90 -11.84
CA LYS A 69 4.52 5.34 -12.07
C LYS A 69 5.01 6.11 -10.83
N VAL A 70 4.67 5.67 -9.63
CA VAL A 70 5.18 6.29 -8.39
C VAL A 70 6.69 6.06 -8.27
N PHE A 71 7.15 4.84 -8.53
CA PHE A 71 8.58 4.50 -8.48
C PHE A 71 9.36 5.15 -9.61
N GLU A 72 8.84 5.16 -10.85
CA GLU A 72 9.44 5.89 -11.98
C GLU A 72 9.62 7.39 -11.68
N HIS A 73 8.66 7.99 -10.97
CA HIS A 73 8.74 9.40 -10.57
C HIS A 73 9.83 9.63 -9.53
N PHE A 74 10.01 8.71 -8.59
CA PHE A 74 11.06 8.81 -7.57
C PHE A 74 12.45 8.52 -8.13
N ALA A 75 12.60 7.54 -9.02
CA ALA A 75 13.83 7.26 -9.75
C ALA A 75 14.34 8.51 -10.50
N LYS A 76 13.43 9.29 -11.11
CA LYS A 76 13.78 10.53 -11.83
C LYS A 76 14.17 11.70 -10.93
N LYS A 77 13.80 11.68 -9.65
CA LYS A 77 14.05 12.82 -8.74
C LYS A 77 15.49 12.89 -8.25
N ASN A 78 16.30 11.84 -8.42
CA ASN A 78 17.69 11.76 -7.96
C ASN A 78 17.86 12.28 -6.51
N LYS A 79 16.93 11.94 -5.64
CA LYS A 79 16.93 12.34 -4.22
C LYS A 79 16.64 11.13 -3.35
N VAL A 80 17.31 11.07 -2.20
CA VAL A 80 16.95 10.14 -1.12
C VAL A 80 15.60 10.53 -0.55
N ILE A 81 14.66 9.59 -0.56
CA ILE A 81 13.28 9.72 -0.12
C ILE A 81 13.06 8.65 0.92
N ASP A 82 12.54 9.08 2.05
CA ASP A 82 12.20 8.20 3.15
C ASP A 82 11.11 7.18 2.76
N GLN A 83 11.20 5.96 3.29
CA GLN A 83 10.31 4.86 2.94
C GLN A 83 8.84 5.15 3.32
N ASP A 84 8.59 5.87 4.42
CA ASP A 84 7.21 6.25 4.80
C ASP A 84 6.61 7.21 3.79
N THR A 85 7.42 8.10 3.21
CA THR A 85 6.99 9.00 2.14
C THR A 85 6.61 8.21 0.88
N ILE A 86 7.38 7.18 0.53
CA ILE A 86 7.07 6.29 -0.60
C ILE A 86 5.77 5.54 -0.33
N ALA A 87 5.65 4.94 0.86
CA ALA A 87 4.47 4.21 1.31
C ALA A 87 3.21 5.10 1.27
N LEU A 88 3.29 6.33 1.76
CA LEU A 88 2.19 7.30 1.73
C LEU A 88 1.79 7.67 0.29
N ARG A 89 2.77 7.83 -0.60
CA ARG A 89 2.52 8.14 -2.01
C ARG A 89 1.85 6.97 -2.74
N VAL A 90 2.32 5.75 -2.52
CA VAL A 90 1.70 4.51 -3.02
C VAL A 90 0.27 4.40 -2.53
N LYS A 91 0.05 4.51 -1.21
CA LYS A 91 -1.27 4.45 -0.57
C LYS A 91 -2.24 5.46 -1.20
N SER A 92 -1.80 6.69 -1.39
CA SER A 92 -2.61 7.76 -1.97
C SER A 92 -2.99 7.47 -3.42
N ARG A 93 -2.04 6.97 -4.22
CA ARG A 93 -2.27 6.71 -5.65
C ARG A 93 -3.15 5.49 -5.90
N VAL A 94 -2.98 4.45 -5.10
CA VAL A 94 -3.85 3.26 -5.07
C VAL A 94 -5.27 3.66 -4.69
N ARG A 95 -5.44 4.47 -3.63
CA ARG A 95 -6.75 4.98 -3.20
C ARG A 95 -7.46 5.80 -4.28
N GLU A 96 -6.74 6.69 -4.95
CA GLU A 96 -7.28 7.49 -6.05
C GLU A 96 -7.74 6.61 -7.23
N THR A 97 -6.95 5.58 -7.56
CA THR A 97 -7.26 4.66 -8.65
C THR A 97 -8.50 3.82 -8.33
N ILE A 98 -8.64 3.35 -7.09
CA ILE A 98 -9.85 2.67 -6.60
C ILE A 98 -11.06 3.58 -6.69
N ARG A 99 -10.97 4.80 -6.13
CA ARG A 99 -12.09 5.76 -6.11
C ARG A 99 -12.61 6.13 -7.49
N ARG A 100 -11.73 6.18 -8.49
CA ARG A 100 -12.13 6.44 -9.88
C ARG A 100 -13.05 5.37 -10.47
N ARG A 101 -12.94 4.13 -10.01
CA ARG A 101 -13.72 3.00 -10.53
C ARG A 101 -14.81 2.52 -9.57
N TYR A 102 -14.62 2.72 -8.27
CA TYR A 102 -15.54 2.34 -7.19
C TYR A 102 -15.67 3.51 -6.20
N GLU A 103 -16.64 4.40 -6.45
CA GLU A 103 -16.82 5.63 -5.66
C GLU A 103 -17.13 5.36 -4.18
N HIS A 104 -17.90 4.31 -3.90
CA HIS A 104 -18.37 3.95 -2.56
C HIS A 104 -17.40 3.06 -1.78
N SER A 105 -16.36 2.51 -2.42
CA SER A 105 -15.52 1.51 -1.79
C SER A 105 -14.24 2.12 -1.20
N ARG A 106 -13.95 1.83 0.07
CA ARG A 106 -12.85 2.48 0.82
C ARG A 106 -11.96 1.47 1.55
N PRO A 107 -11.30 0.56 0.82
CA PRO A 107 -10.51 -0.49 1.43
C PRO A 107 -9.38 0.09 2.26
N MET A 108 -9.01 -0.62 3.32
CA MET A 108 -7.75 -0.40 3.98
C MET A 108 -6.62 -0.73 2.99
N ILE A 109 -5.65 0.17 2.84
CA ILE A 109 -4.51 -0.03 1.93
C ILE A 109 -3.25 -0.09 2.79
N LEU A 110 -2.57 -1.23 2.72
CA LEU A 110 -1.32 -1.52 3.42
C LEU A 110 -0.17 -1.63 2.42
N PRO A 111 0.63 -0.55 2.24
CA PRO A 111 1.86 -0.62 1.45
C PRO A 111 2.99 -1.28 2.25
N ILE A 112 3.70 -2.21 1.64
CA ILE A 112 4.91 -2.86 2.16
C ILE A 112 6.03 -2.56 1.16
N ILE A 113 6.94 -1.67 1.53
CA ILE A 113 8.03 -1.23 0.65
C ILE A 113 9.33 -1.82 1.17
N THR A 114 10.02 -2.59 0.34
CA THR A 114 11.34 -3.15 0.65
C THR A 114 12.35 -2.53 -0.30
N ILE A 115 13.29 -1.76 0.25
CA ILE A 115 14.43 -1.24 -0.50
C ILE A 115 15.63 -2.14 -0.20
N VAL A 116 16.22 -2.70 -1.24
CA VAL A 116 17.37 -3.60 -1.14
C VAL A 116 18.62 -2.84 -1.56
N GLU A 117 19.63 -2.85 -0.71
CA GLU A 117 20.99 -2.50 -1.11
C GLU A 117 21.63 -3.73 -1.75
N GLU A 118 22.03 -3.61 -3.02
CA GLU A 118 22.78 -4.67 -3.70
C GLU A 118 24.17 -4.76 -3.02
N THR A 119 24.25 -5.62 -2.01
CA THR A 119 25.52 -6.04 -1.44
C THR A 119 26.11 -7.00 -2.46
N LEU A 120 27.07 -6.52 -3.25
CA LEU A 120 27.94 -7.35 -4.08
C LEU A 120 28.50 -8.45 -3.17
N HIS A 121 27.89 -9.64 -3.22
CA HIS A 121 28.46 -10.84 -2.62
C HIS A 121 29.63 -11.20 -3.54
N ASN A 122 30.77 -10.58 -3.25
CA ASN A 122 32.05 -10.94 -3.84
C ASN A 122 32.46 -12.27 -3.22
N GLU A 123 31.91 -13.36 -3.75
CA GLU A 123 32.33 -14.72 -3.45
C GLU A 123 33.71 -14.93 -4.09
N HIS A 124 34.75 -14.90 -3.26
CA HIS A 124 36.06 -15.46 -3.55
C HIS A 124 36.07 -16.97 -3.29
#